data_AF-Q8BVC8-F1
#
_entry.id   AF-Q8BVC8-F1
#
_cell.length_a   1.000
_cell.length_b   1.000
_cell.length_c   1.000
_cell.angle_alpha   90.00
_cell.angle_beta   90.00
_cell.angle_gamma   90.00
#
_symmetry.space_group_name_H-M   'P 1'
#
loop_
_entity.id
_entity.type
_entity.pdbx_description
1 polymer ?
#
loop_
_entity_poly.entity_id
_entity_poly.type
_entity_poly.pdbx_seq_one_letter_code
_entity_poly.pdbx_strand_id
1 'polypeptide(L)'
;AEDSFTGFVRTLYFADTYLRDSSRHCPSLWAGTNGGTVYAFSLRVPPAERRTDEPVRAEQAKEIQLMHRAPVVGILVLDGHNVPLPEPLEVAHDLSKSPDMQGSHQLLVVSEEQFKVFTLPKVSAKLKLKLTALEGSRVRRVGVAHFGSCRAEDYGEHHLAVLTNLGDIQVVSMPLLKPQVRYSCIRREDVSGIASCVFTKYGQGFYLISPSEFERFSLSTKWLVEPRCLVDSTKAKKHNRPSNGNGTGLKMTSSGHVRNSKSQSDGDEKKPGPVMEHALLNDAWVLKEIQSTLEGDRRSYGNWHPHRVAVGCRLSNGEAE
;
A
#
# COMPACT_ATOMS: atom_id res chain seq x y z
N ALA A 1 24.56 23.40 -20.78
CA ALA A 1 23.34 22.68 -21.15
C ALA A 1 22.87 21.99 -19.89
N GLU A 2 21.78 22.43 -19.28
CA GLU A 2 21.25 21.73 -18.11
C GLU A 2 20.74 20.36 -18.55
N ASP A 3 21.20 19.32 -17.85
CA ASP A 3 20.90 17.93 -18.16
C ASP A 3 19.38 17.72 -18.24
N SER A 4 18.93 17.16 -19.35
CA SER A 4 17.51 16.85 -19.53
C SER A 4 17.02 15.92 -18.42
N PHE A 5 16.02 16.34 -17.64
CA PHE A 5 15.38 15.54 -16.57
C PHE A 5 14.60 14.30 -17.08
N THR A 6 14.86 13.84 -18.31
CA THR A 6 14.24 12.65 -18.91
C THR A 6 14.61 11.37 -18.17
N GLY A 7 15.84 11.29 -17.66
CA GLY A 7 16.37 10.15 -16.92
C GLY A 7 15.88 10.03 -15.47
N PHE A 8 15.11 10.99 -14.96
CA PHE A 8 14.67 10.98 -13.56
C PHE A 8 13.78 9.76 -13.29
N VAL A 9 14.22 8.87 -12.38
CA VAL A 9 13.48 7.65 -12.02
C VAL A 9 12.32 8.02 -11.09
N ARG A 10 11.11 7.59 -11.46
CA ARG A 10 9.85 7.92 -10.77
C ARG A 10 9.24 6.71 -10.06
N THR A 11 9.50 5.50 -10.55
CA THR A 11 8.90 4.27 -10.03
C THR A 11 9.91 3.12 -10.09
N LEU A 12 9.96 2.33 -9.03
CA LEU A 12 10.67 1.05 -8.98
C LEU A 12 9.68 -0.05 -8.57
N TYR A 13 9.79 -1.23 -9.16
CA TYR A 13 8.93 -2.36 -8.84
C TYR A 13 9.70 -3.68 -8.98
N PHE A 14 9.71 -4.49 -7.92
CA PHE A 14 10.21 -5.85 -7.98
C PHE A 14 9.11 -6.79 -8.43
N ALA A 15 9.46 -7.77 -9.26
CA ALA A 15 8.54 -8.81 -9.73
C ALA A 15 9.30 -10.11 -9.97
N ASP A 16 8.69 -11.24 -9.64
CA ASP A 16 9.14 -12.55 -10.13
C ASP A 16 8.24 -12.96 -11.31
N THR A 17 8.76 -12.87 -12.53
CA THR A 17 7.95 -13.00 -13.75
C THR A 17 8.78 -13.39 -14.97
N TYR A 18 8.11 -13.55 -16.11
CA TYR A 18 8.70 -13.94 -17.39
C TYR A 18 9.30 -12.73 -18.12
N LEU A 19 10.63 -12.73 -18.35
CA LEU A 19 11.32 -11.65 -19.10
C LEU A 19 11.85 -12.09 -20.46
N ARG A 20 12.39 -13.31 -20.58
CA ARG A 20 13.08 -13.81 -21.78
C ARG A 20 12.26 -14.87 -22.51
N ASP A 21 11.90 -15.91 -21.79
CA ASP A 21 11.08 -17.01 -22.27
C ASP A 21 9.77 -17.09 -21.47
N SER A 22 8.86 -17.95 -21.91
CA SER A 22 7.55 -18.18 -21.28
C SER A 22 7.53 -19.41 -20.38
N SER A 23 8.68 -20.00 -20.07
CA SER A 23 8.77 -21.26 -19.30
C SER A 23 9.52 -21.09 -17.99
N ARG A 24 10.40 -20.10 -17.89
CA ARG A 24 11.21 -19.77 -16.71
C ARG A 24 10.97 -18.33 -16.32
N HIS A 25 10.37 -18.15 -15.16
CA HIS A 25 10.33 -16.86 -14.49
C HIS A 25 11.68 -16.61 -13.80
N CYS A 26 11.96 -15.34 -13.52
CA CYS A 26 13.09 -14.95 -12.71
C CYS A 26 12.78 -13.67 -11.94
N PRO A 27 13.45 -13.44 -10.79
CA PRO A 27 13.37 -12.16 -10.09
C PRO A 27 13.81 -11.03 -11.02
N SER A 28 13.08 -9.92 -10.95
CA SER A 28 13.30 -8.78 -11.82
C SER A 28 13.05 -7.45 -11.12
N LEU A 29 13.78 -6.44 -11.55
CA LEU A 29 13.58 -5.04 -11.14
C LEU A 29 13.15 -4.22 -12.34
N TRP A 30 12.06 -3.49 -12.17
CA TRP A 30 11.50 -2.60 -13.17
C TRP A 30 11.68 -1.15 -12.73
N ALA A 31 12.11 -0.28 -13.64
CA ALA A 31 12.33 1.13 -13.38
C ALA A 31 11.61 1.98 -14.42
N GLY A 32 10.74 2.89 -13.96
CA GLY A 32 10.02 3.85 -14.80
C GLY A 32 10.62 5.25 -14.67
N THR A 33 10.80 5.93 -15.79
CA THR A 33 11.43 7.26 -15.85
C THR A 33 10.45 8.36 -16.22
N ASN A 34 10.91 9.59 -16.05
CA ASN A 34 10.19 10.80 -16.42
C ASN A 34 10.02 10.96 -17.94
N GLY A 35 10.93 10.40 -18.74
CA GLY A 35 10.83 10.36 -20.21
C GLY A 35 9.92 9.27 -20.79
N GLY A 36 9.20 8.53 -19.94
CA GLY A 36 8.33 7.45 -20.37
C GLY A 36 9.07 6.18 -20.80
N THR A 37 10.32 6.01 -20.37
CA THR A 37 11.09 4.77 -20.59
C THR A 37 10.93 3.85 -19.40
N VAL A 38 10.67 2.57 -19.65
CA VAL A 38 10.64 1.50 -18.65
C VAL A 38 11.79 0.53 -18.90
N TYR A 39 12.69 0.41 -17.94
CA TYR A 39 13.78 -0.57 -17.95
C TYR A 39 13.39 -1.80 -17.13
N ALA A 40 13.77 -2.99 -17.58
CA ALA A 40 13.64 -4.21 -16.80
C ALA A 40 14.99 -4.93 -16.71
N PHE A 41 15.39 -5.27 -15.49
CA PHE A 41 16.61 -5.99 -15.19
C PHE A 41 16.25 -7.39 -14.70
N SER A 42 16.83 -8.42 -15.31
CA SER A 42 16.79 -9.78 -14.79
C SER A 42 17.81 -9.91 -13.67
N LEU A 43 17.38 -10.47 -12.53
CA LEU A 43 18.20 -10.63 -11.34
C LEU A 43 18.47 -12.11 -11.09
N ARG A 44 19.74 -12.42 -10.85
CA ARG A 44 20.17 -13.73 -10.36
C ARG A 44 20.45 -13.62 -8.87
N VAL A 45 19.46 -14.01 -8.07
CA VAL A 45 19.56 -14.05 -6.61
C VAL A 45 20.03 -15.44 -6.19
N PRO A 46 21.21 -15.59 -5.55
CA PRO A 46 21.67 -16.88 -5.04
C PRO A 46 20.72 -17.42 -3.96
N PRO A 47 20.62 -18.75 -3.83
CA PRO A 47 19.86 -19.37 -2.73
C PRO A 47 20.50 -19.04 -1.37
N ALA A 48 19.77 -19.34 -0.28
CA ALA A 48 20.15 -18.92 1.07
C ALA A 48 21.55 -19.40 1.47
N GLU A 49 21.92 -20.62 1.08
CA GLU A 49 23.19 -21.26 1.44
C GLU A 49 24.40 -20.61 0.77
N ARG A 50 24.20 -19.94 -0.38
CA ARG A 50 25.28 -19.33 -1.18
C ARG A 50 25.18 -17.81 -1.20
N ARG A 51 24.34 -17.23 -0.34
CA ARG A 51 24.02 -15.79 -0.35
C ARG A 51 25.22 -14.91 0.04
N THR A 52 26.13 -15.44 0.85
CA THR A 52 27.39 -14.80 1.27
C THR A 52 28.53 -15.06 0.28
N ASP A 53 28.47 -16.19 -0.43
CA ASP A 53 29.59 -16.68 -1.23
C ASP A 53 29.50 -16.21 -2.69
N GLU A 54 28.28 -16.07 -3.20
CA GLU A 54 28.01 -15.60 -4.57
C GLU A 54 27.39 -14.19 -4.57
N PRO A 55 27.87 -13.28 -5.44
CA PRO A 55 27.24 -11.98 -5.61
C PRO A 55 25.93 -12.09 -6.39
N VAL A 56 24.97 -11.20 -6.08
CA VAL A 56 23.79 -10.99 -6.92
C VAL A 56 24.24 -10.42 -8.27
N ARG A 57 23.72 -10.98 -9.37
CA ARG A 57 23.96 -10.45 -10.72
C ARG A 57 22.70 -9.81 -11.27
N ALA A 58 22.86 -8.73 -12.02
CA ALA A 58 21.78 -8.04 -12.72
C ALA A 58 22.16 -7.81 -14.18
N GLU A 59 21.23 -8.03 -15.09
CA GLU A 59 21.41 -7.79 -16.53
C GLU A 59 20.17 -7.10 -17.09
N GLN A 60 20.36 -6.01 -17.85
CA GLN A 60 19.23 -5.34 -18.52
C GLN A 60 18.64 -6.28 -19.57
N ALA A 61 17.37 -6.63 -19.40
CA ALA A 61 16.66 -7.57 -20.26
C ALA A 61 15.67 -6.89 -21.21
N LYS A 62 15.09 -5.75 -20.80
CA LYS A 62 14.14 -4.99 -21.62
C LYS A 62 14.35 -3.49 -21.45
N GLU A 63 14.06 -2.76 -22.53
CA GLU A 63 13.88 -1.32 -22.56
C GLU A 63 12.62 -1.01 -23.37
N ILE A 64 11.64 -0.37 -22.75
CA ILE A 64 10.32 -0.12 -23.34
C ILE A 64 10.11 1.39 -23.35
N GLN A 65 10.11 1.99 -24.54
CA GLN A 65 9.79 3.40 -24.71
C GLN A 65 8.30 3.60 -24.96
N LEU A 66 7.62 4.32 -24.09
CA LEU A 66 6.25 4.77 -24.34
C LEU A 66 6.25 5.83 -25.45
N MET A 67 5.40 5.63 -26.47
CA MET A 67 5.31 6.54 -27.62
C MET A 67 4.90 7.97 -27.24
N HIS A 68 4.10 8.13 -26.19
CA HIS A 68 3.64 9.44 -25.72
C HIS A 68 4.62 10.10 -24.74
N ARG A 69 5.71 9.42 -24.34
CA ARG A 69 6.81 9.94 -23.52
C ARG A 69 6.41 10.62 -22.19
N ALA A 70 5.21 10.35 -21.68
CA ALA A 70 4.78 10.87 -20.38
C ALA A 70 5.49 10.12 -19.23
N PRO A 71 5.71 10.79 -18.08
CA PRO A 71 6.34 10.17 -16.92
C PRO A 71 5.62 8.91 -16.46
N VAL A 72 6.37 7.86 -16.15
CA VAL A 72 5.84 6.62 -15.57
C VAL A 72 5.61 6.85 -14.08
N VAL A 73 4.40 6.56 -13.59
CA VAL A 73 4.00 6.75 -12.19
C VAL A 73 3.63 5.45 -11.48
N GLY A 74 3.45 4.36 -12.23
CA GLY A 74 3.16 3.04 -11.68
C GLY A 74 3.60 1.94 -12.63
N ILE A 75 4.16 0.87 -12.07
CA ILE A 75 4.48 -0.38 -12.76
C ILE A 75 3.92 -1.50 -11.90
N LEU A 76 3.23 -2.46 -12.53
CA LEU A 76 2.65 -3.61 -11.85
C LEU A 76 2.68 -4.81 -12.78
N VAL A 77 2.85 -6.01 -12.23
CA VAL A 77 2.72 -7.26 -12.97
C VAL A 77 1.49 -8.01 -12.45
N LEU A 78 0.68 -8.52 -13.37
CA LEU A 78 -0.46 -9.38 -13.10
C LEU A 78 -0.10 -10.82 -13.51
N ASP A 79 -0.55 -11.80 -12.72
CA ASP A 79 -0.37 -13.23 -12.96
C ASP A 79 -1.32 -13.76 -14.05
N GLY A 80 -1.35 -15.09 -14.24
CA GLY A 80 -2.22 -15.74 -15.21
C GLY A 80 -3.73 -15.56 -14.98
N HIS A 81 -4.16 -15.27 -13.75
CA HIS A 81 -5.55 -14.94 -13.40
C HIS A 81 -5.83 -13.43 -13.41
N ASN A 82 -4.87 -12.61 -13.82
CA ASN A 82 -4.92 -11.15 -13.80
C ASN A 82 -4.95 -10.55 -12.38
N VAL A 83 -4.42 -11.27 -11.40
CA VAL A 83 -4.23 -10.80 -10.02
C VAL A 83 -2.84 -10.17 -9.91
N PRO A 84 -2.69 -9.01 -9.26
CA PRO A 84 -1.36 -8.43 -9.01
C PRO A 84 -0.44 -9.41 -8.28
N LEU A 85 0.85 -9.44 -8.65
CA LEU A 85 1.81 -10.23 -7.90
C LEU A 85 1.84 -9.80 -6.42
N PRO A 86 1.96 -10.76 -5.49
CA PRO A 86 1.95 -10.49 -4.06
C PRO A 86 3.20 -9.73 -3.62
N GLU A 87 3.14 -9.16 -2.43
CA GLU A 87 4.28 -8.45 -1.83
C GLU A 87 5.45 -9.40 -1.50
N PRO A 88 6.68 -8.86 -1.40
CA PRO A 88 7.82 -9.66 -0.97
C PRO A 88 7.55 -10.38 0.35
N LEU A 89 7.86 -11.68 0.40
CA LEU A 89 7.62 -12.58 1.52
C LEU A 89 6.14 -12.86 1.86
N GLU A 90 5.16 -12.26 1.18
CA GLU A 90 3.74 -12.55 1.43
C GLU A 90 3.41 -14.03 1.17
N VAL A 91 3.93 -14.61 0.10
CA VAL A 91 3.74 -16.03 -0.24
C VAL A 91 4.38 -16.96 0.80
N ALA A 92 5.46 -16.53 1.47
CA ALA A 92 6.10 -17.32 2.52
C ALA A 92 5.23 -17.38 3.80
N HIS A 93 4.41 -16.35 4.04
CA HIS A 93 3.47 -16.31 5.16
C HIS A 93 2.09 -16.87 4.80
N ASP A 94 1.66 -16.76 3.55
CA ASP A 94 0.38 -17.27 3.06
C ASP A 94 0.55 -17.88 1.65
N LEU A 95 0.69 -19.21 1.61
CA LEU A 95 0.82 -19.96 0.36
C LEU A 95 -0.42 -19.85 -0.53
N SER A 96 -1.59 -19.47 0.00
CA SER A 96 -2.80 -19.28 -0.81
C SER A 96 -2.70 -18.08 -1.75
N LYS A 97 -1.75 -17.17 -1.50
CA LYS A 97 -1.44 -16.01 -2.35
C LYS A 97 -0.39 -16.31 -3.41
N SER A 98 -0.01 -17.58 -3.62
CA SER A 98 0.92 -17.95 -4.68
C SER A 98 0.41 -17.48 -6.04
N PRO A 99 1.19 -16.72 -6.82
CA PRO A 99 0.75 -16.23 -8.12
C PRO A 99 0.53 -17.39 -9.10
N ASP A 100 -0.45 -17.25 -9.99
CA ASP A 100 -0.65 -18.24 -11.05
C ASP A 100 0.41 -18.11 -12.15
N MET A 101 1.36 -19.04 -12.12
CA MET A 101 2.44 -19.12 -13.09
C MET A 101 2.04 -19.88 -14.36
N GLN A 102 0.88 -20.55 -14.41
CA GLN A 102 0.48 -21.33 -15.59
C GLN A 102 0.01 -20.44 -16.74
N GLY A 103 -0.70 -19.36 -16.42
CA GLY A 103 -1.15 -18.38 -17.40
C GLY A 103 -0.06 -17.40 -17.84
N SER A 104 -0.34 -16.66 -18.92
CA SER A 104 0.56 -15.60 -19.39
C SER A 104 0.43 -14.36 -18.53
N HIS A 105 1.53 -13.97 -17.88
CA HIS A 105 1.60 -12.75 -17.08
C HIS A 105 1.45 -11.49 -17.94
N GLN A 106 0.96 -10.42 -17.31
CA GLN A 106 0.74 -9.13 -17.96
C GLN A 106 1.47 -8.02 -17.21
N LEU A 107 2.14 -7.15 -17.94
CA LEU A 107 2.77 -5.94 -17.43
C LEU A 107 1.81 -4.76 -17.59
N LEU A 108 1.42 -4.15 -16.49
CA LEU A 108 0.70 -2.89 -16.44
C LEU A 108 1.69 -1.74 -16.23
N VAL A 109 1.70 -0.79 -17.16
CA VAL A 109 2.45 0.47 -17.06
C VAL A 109 1.46 1.62 -16.99
N VAL A 110 1.55 2.40 -15.92
CA VAL A 110 0.76 3.61 -15.70
C VAL A 110 1.66 4.82 -15.83
N SER A 111 1.31 5.72 -16.74
CA SER A 111 1.95 7.02 -16.91
C SER A 111 1.00 8.14 -16.50
N GLU A 112 1.49 9.38 -16.44
CA GLU A 112 0.63 10.54 -16.16
C GLU A 112 -0.52 10.68 -17.17
N GLU A 113 -0.40 10.15 -18.39
CA GLU A 113 -1.42 10.32 -19.44
C GLU A 113 -2.19 9.06 -19.82
N GLN A 114 -1.56 7.89 -19.72
CA GLN A 114 -2.11 6.64 -20.24
C GLN A 114 -1.81 5.46 -19.32
N PHE A 115 -2.72 4.49 -19.31
CA PHE A 115 -2.55 3.16 -18.76
C PHE A 115 -2.36 2.20 -19.93
N LYS A 116 -1.40 1.29 -19.84
CA LYS A 116 -1.11 0.30 -20.87
C LYS A 116 -0.84 -1.07 -20.26
N VAL A 117 -1.47 -2.09 -20.83
CA VAL A 117 -1.20 -3.50 -20.49
C VAL A 117 -0.45 -4.14 -21.64
N PHE A 118 0.62 -4.85 -21.32
CA PHE A 118 1.44 -5.63 -22.25
C PHE A 118 1.46 -7.10 -21.83
N THR A 119 1.50 -8.01 -22.79
CA THR A 119 1.66 -9.44 -22.51
C THR A 119 3.13 -9.79 -22.34
N LEU A 120 3.52 -10.46 -21.25
CA LEU A 120 4.89 -10.93 -21.01
C LEU A 120 5.09 -12.34 -21.59
N PRO A 121 6.33 -12.71 -22.00
CA PRO A 121 7.59 -11.94 -21.97
C PRO A 121 7.80 -11.02 -23.19
N LYS A 122 6.94 -11.12 -24.21
CA LYS A 122 7.12 -10.43 -25.50
C LYS A 122 6.93 -8.90 -25.42
N VAL A 123 6.26 -8.42 -24.37
CA VAL A 123 5.87 -7.02 -24.18
C VAL A 123 5.00 -6.51 -25.35
N SER A 124 4.12 -7.36 -25.88
CA SER A 124 3.16 -6.97 -26.91
C SER A 124 2.00 -6.20 -26.28
N ALA A 125 1.71 -4.99 -26.76
CA ALA A 125 0.63 -4.16 -26.24
C ALA A 125 -0.74 -4.85 -26.44
N LYS A 126 -1.54 -4.91 -25.37
CA LYS A 126 -2.85 -5.58 -25.33
C LYS A 126 -3.99 -4.60 -25.10
N LEU A 127 -3.91 -3.78 -24.05
CA LEU A 127 -4.94 -2.81 -23.67
C LEU A 127 -4.34 -1.43 -23.44
N LYS A 128 -5.13 -0.39 -23.65
CA LYS A 128 -4.76 0.98 -23.31
C LYS A 128 -5.97 1.84 -22.93
N LEU A 129 -5.79 2.70 -21.94
CA LEU A 129 -6.70 3.78 -21.58
C LEU A 129 -5.94 5.10 -21.69
N LYS A 130 -6.44 6.04 -22.51
CA LYS A 130 -5.85 7.38 -22.69
C LYS A 130 -6.58 8.39 -21.79
N LEU A 131 -6.30 8.37 -20.49
CA LEU A 131 -7.01 9.19 -19.50
C LEU A 131 -7.00 10.67 -19.87
N THR A 132 -5.83 11.25 -20.16
CA THR A 132 -5.74 12.70 -20.47
C THR A 132 -6.46 13.08 -21.75
N ALA A 133 -6.50 12.19 -22.75
CA ALA A 133 -7.22 12.47 -23.99
C ALA A 133 -8.74 12.38 -23.82
N LEU A 134 -9.22 11.56 -22.88
CA LEU A 134 -10.65 11.36 -22.63
C LEU A 134 -11.21 12.38 -21.63
N GLU A 135 -10.47 12.68 -20.57
CA GLU A 135 -10.97 13.45 -19.42
C GLU A 135 -10.19 14.74 -19.16
N GLY A 136 -9.08 14.99 -19.87
CA GLY A 136 -8.23 16.16 -19.63
C GLY A 136 -7.45 16.12 -18.31
N SER A 137 -7.54 15.02 -17.54
CA SER A 137 -6.83 14.83 -16.28
C SER A 137 -5.55 14.02 -16.46
N ARG A 138 -4.59 14.21 -15.55
CA ARG A 138 -3.31 13.49 -15.49
C ARG A 138 -3.20 12.73 -14.18
N VAL A 139 -2.61 11.55 -14.22
CA VAL A 139 -2.38 10.72 -13.03
C VAL A 139 -1.26 11.33 -12.18
N ARG A 140 -1.52 11.56 -10.89
CA ARG A 140 -0.52 11.97 -9.90
C ARG A 140 0.03 10.80 -9.12
N ARG A 141 -0.85 9.90 -8.70
CA ARG A 141 -0.51 8.70 -7.92
C ARG A 141 -1.50 7.60 -8.27
N VAL A 142 -1.01 6.37 -8.28
CA VAL A 142 -1.82 5.16 -8.45
C VAL A 142 -1.47 4.17 -7.36
N GLY A 143 -2.48 3.53 -6.79
CA GLY A 143 -2.34 2.45 -5.82
C GLY A 143 -3.20 1.26 -6.21
N VAL A 144 -2.73 0.04 -5.92
CA VAL A 144 -3.54 -1.17 -6.05
C VAL A 144 -4.37 -1.32 -4.78
N ALA A 145 -5.68 -1.49 -4.93
CA ALA A 145 -6.59 -1.72 -3.82
C ALA A 145 -7.48 -2.94 -4.07
N HIS A 146 -7.66 -3.74 -3.03
CA HIS A 146 -8.63 -4.84 -2.97
C HIS A 146 -9.97 -4.30 -2.46
N PHE A 147 -11.00 -4.39 -3.29
CA PHE A 147 -12.35 -3.95 -2.99
C PHE A 147 -13.23 -5.17 -2.70
N GLY A 148 -13.49 -5.41 -1.41
CA GLY A 148 -14.43 -6.44 -0.97
C GLY A 148 -15.88 -6.06 -1.24
N SER A 149 -16.72 -7.04 -1.53
CA SER A 149 -18.15 -6.87 -1.73
C SER A 149 -18.90 -6.71 -0.41
N CYS A 150 -19.90 -5.83 -0.40
CA CYS A 150 -20.87 -5.72 0.69
C CYS A 150 -22.02 -6.73 0.56
N ARG A 151 -22.16 -7.41 -0.60
CA ARG A 151 -23.23 -8.39 -0.87
C ARG A 151 -22.78 -9.83 -0.68
N ALA A 152 -21.49 -10.11 -0.84
CA ALA A 152 -20.89 -11.42 -0.63
C ALA A 152 -19.70 -11.25 0.31
N GLU A 153 -19.69 -11.96 1.43
CA GLU A 153 -18.75 -11.71 2.52
C GLU A 153 -17.28 -11.95 2.11
N ASP A 154 -17.03 -13.03 1.36
CA ASP A 154 -15.69 -13.52 0.97
C ASP A 154 -15.32 -13.22 -0.49
N TYR A 155 -16.02 -12.28 -1.14
CA TYR A 155 -15.72 -11.88 -2.51
C TYR A 155 -15.08 -10.49 -2.54
N GLY A 156 -14.04 -10.32 -3.35
CA GLY A 156 -13.45 -9.01 -3.63
C GLY A 156 -12.55 -9.03 -4.85
N GLU A 157 -12.36 -7.86 -5.44
CA GLU A 157 -11.60 -7.68 -6.68
C GLU A 157 -10.47 -6.66 -6.51
N HIS A 158 -9.37 -6.85 -7.24
CA HIS A 158 -8.28 -5.89 -7.27
C HIS A 158 -8.50 -4.85 -8.37
N HIS A 159 -8.45 -3.58 -8.00
CA HIS A 159 -8.56 -2.45 -8.94
C HIS A 159 -7.52 -1.37 -8.62
N LEU A 160 -7.40 -0.38 -9.51
CA LEU A 160 -6.50 0.76 -9.33
C LEU A 160 -7.28 1.91 -8.69
N ALA A 161 -6.79 2.43 -7.56
CA ALA A 161 -7.15 3.74 -7.04
C ALA A 161 -6.21 4.79 -7.65
N VAL A 162 -6.78 5.79 -8.30
CA VAL A 162 -6.04 6.78 -9.11
C VAL A 162 -6.34 8.17 -8.59
N LEU A 163 -5.33 8.88 -8.10
CA LEU A 163 -5.41 10.31 -7.81
C LEU A 163 -4.99 11.11 -9.04
N THR A 164 -5.82 12.05 -9.46
CA THR A 164 -5.54 12.93 -10.60
C THR A 164 -4.92 14.26 -10.17
N ASN A 165 -4.36 15.00 -11.13
CA ASN A 165 -3.87 16.37 -10.93
C ASN A 165 -4.98 17.39 -10.63
N LEU A 166 -6.24 17.03 -10.85
CA LEU A 166 -7.40 17.87 -10.53
C LEU A 166 -7.92 17.62 -9.11
N GLY A 167 -7.30 16.68 -8.37
CA GLY A 167 -7.71 16.29 -7.02
C GLY A 167 -8.88 15.31 -6.97
N ASP A 168 -9.40 14.90 -8.14
CA ASP A 168 -10.35 13.79 -8.24
C ASP A 168 -9.67 12.45 -7.97
N ILE A 169 -10.41 11.55 -7.33
CA ILE A 169 -10.03 10.16 -7.10
C ILE A 169 -10.91 9.25 -7.96
N GLN A 170 -10.27 8.40 -8.77
CA GLN A 170 -10.93 7.46 -9.67
C GLN A 170 -10.62 6.02 -9.30
N VAL A 171 -11.54 5.12 -9.62
CA VAL A 171 -11.30 3.68 -9.60
C VAL A 171 -11.27 3.17 -11.03
N VAL A 172 -10.18 2.52 -11.44
CA VAL A 172 -10.02 1.92 -12.77
C VAL A 172 -9.90 0.41 -12.61
N SER A 173 -10.73 -0.35 -13.33
CA SER A 173 -10.75 -1.81 -13.20
C SER A 173 -9.53 -2.48 -13.82
N MET A 174 -9.15 -3.63 -13.25
CA MET A 174 -8.12 -4.51 -13.79
C MET A 174 -8.74 -5.84 -14.23
N PRO A 175 -8.22 -6.49 -15.30
CA PRO A 175 -7.16 -6.00 -16.20
C PRO A 175 -7.68 -5.04 -17.29
N LEU A 176 -8.99 -4.83 -17.39
CA LEU A 176 -9.64 -4.22 -18.57
C LEU A 176 -9.39 -2.71 -18.75
N LEU A 177 -8.84 -2.03 -17.75
CA LEU A 177 -8.59 -0.59 -17.74
C LEU A 177 -9.85 0.25 -18.03
N LYS A 178 -11.00 -0.16 -17.46
CA LYS A 178 -12.25 0.60 -17.59
C LYS A 178 -12.42 1.52 -16.39
N PRO A 179 -12.59 2.85 -16.58
CA PRO A 179 -13.02 3.74 -15.49
C PRO A 179 -14.33 3.23 -14.88
N GLN A 180 -14.40 3.13 -13.55
CA GLN A 180 -15.57 2.67 -12.81
C GLN A 180 -16.33 3.85 -12.22
N VAL A 181 -15.65 4.64 -11.40
CA VAL A 181 -16.21 5.77 -10.66
C VAL A 181 -15.17 6.89 -10.55
N ARG A 182 -15.66 8.12 -10.39
CA ARG A 182 -14.86 9.32 -10.17
C ARG A 182 -15.50 10.17 -9.07
N TYR A 183 -14.73 10.50 -8.04
CA TYR A 183 -15.14 11.31 -6.92
C TYR A 183 -14.28 12.57 -6.83
N SER A 184 -14.91 13.73 -6.71
CA SER A 184 -14.22 14.95 -6.31
C SER A 184 -13.83 14.83 -4.84
N CYS A 185 -12.54 14.99 -4.52
CA CYS A 185 -12.02 14.78 -3.17
C CYS A 185 -11.16 15.97 -2.72
N ILE A 186 -10.04 16.21 -3.40
CA ILE A 186 -9.11 17.29 -3.07
C ILE A 186 -9.35 18.45 -4.05
N ARG A 187 -9.27 19.70 -3.59
CA ARG A 187 -9.36 20.85 -4.49
C ARG A 187 -8.15 20.87 -5.44
N ARG A 188 -8.36 21.17 -6.72
CA ARG A 188 -7.27 21.20 -7.72
C ARG A 188 -6.17 22.21 -7.39
N GLU A 189 -6.51 23.26 -6.64
CA GLU A 189 -5.60 24.31 -6.19
C GLU A 189 -4.75 23.85 -4.99
N ASP A 190 -5.18 22.82 -4.27
CA ASP A 190 -4.49 22.28 -3.10
C ASP A 190 -3.39 21.28 -3.52
N VAL A 191 -2.30 21.84 -4.06
CA VAL A 191 -1.14 21.08 -4.50
C VAL A 191 -0.48 20.27 -3.38
N SER A 192 -0.54 20.78 -2.14
CA SER A 192 0.02 20.13 -0.95
C SER A 192 -0.83 18.92 -0.55
N GLY A 193 -2.15 19.07 -0.51
CA GLY A 193 -3.10 17.99 -0.29
C GLY A 193 -2.92 16.87 -1.33
N ILE A 194 -2.88 17.23 -2.62
CA ILE A 194 -2.66 16.25 -3.71
C ILE A 194 -1.32 15.52 -3.56
N ALA A 195 -0.24 16.24 -3.26
CA ALA A 195 1.09 15.64 -3.11
C ALA A 195 1.18 14.68 -1.91
N SER A 196 0.52 15.03 -0.80
CA SER A 196 0.51 14.25 0.44
C SER A 196 -0.38 13.00 0.42
N CYS A 197 -1.31 12.91 -0.54
CA CYS A 197 -2.35 11.88 -0.55
C CYS A 197 -1.79 10.44 -0.70
N VAL A 198 -2.16 9.52 0.18
CA VAL A 198 -1.72 8.12 0.14
C VAL A 198 -2.92 7.17 0.17
N PHE A 199 -2.82 6.09 -0.60
CA PHE A 199 -3.83 5.03 -0.63
C PHE A 199 -3.43 3.85 0.25
N THR A 200 -4.43 3.18 0.80
CA THR A 200 -4.30 1.90 1.50
C THR A 200 -4.62 0.74 0.57
N LYS A 201 -4.22 -0.48 0.96
CA LYS A 201 -4.50 -1.72 0.20
C LYS A 201 -5.99 -2.08 0.08
N TYR A 202 -6.86 -1.50 0.91
CA TYR A 202 -8.27 -1.90 0.99
C TYR A 202 -9.25 -0.77 0.65
N GLY A 203 -8.80 0.19 -0.17
CA GLY A 203 -9.66 1.22 -0.75
C GLY A 203 -9.97 2.40 0.18
N GLN A 204 -9.17 2.62 1.21
CA GLN A 204 -9.15 3.90 1.96
C GLN A 204 -7.95 4.75 1.53
N GLY A 205 -7.92 6.01 1.95
CA GLY A 205 -6.72 6.84 1.86
C GLY A 205 -6.74 8.02 2.81
N PHE A 206 -5.65 8.77 2.80
CA PHE A 206 -5.41 9.92 3.66
C PHE A 206 -4.77 11.04 2.86
N TYR A 207 -5.09 12.28 3.17
CA TYR A 207 -4.37 13.45 2.65
C TYR A 207 -4.32 14.55 3.72
N LEU A 208 -3.31 15.42 3.65
CA LEU A 208 -3.19 16.55 4.57
C LEU A 208 -4.18 17.65 4.19
N ILE A 209 -5.05 18.02 5.13
CA ILE A 209 -5.90 19.22 5.01
C ILE A 209 -5.24 20.45 5.63
N SER A 210 -4.25 20.22 6.50
CA SER A 210 -3.34 21.23 7.05
C SER A 210 -1.97 20.59 7.31
N PRO A 211 -0.91 21.36 7.65
CA PRO A 211 0.43 20.81 7.89
C PRO A 211 0.53 19.81 9.05
N SER A 212 -0.50 19.71 9.89
CA SER A 212 -0.48 18.92 11.13
C SER A 212 -1.61 17.90 11.25
N GLU A 213 -2.51 17.80 10.26
CA GLU A 213 -3.65 16.88 10.36
C GLU A 213 -4.01 16.24 9.02
N PHE A 214 -4.35 14.95 9.08
CA PHE A 214 -4.84 14.18 7.94
C PHE A 214 -6.35 14.08 7.98
N GLU A 215 -6.96 14.13 6.80
CA GLU A 215 -8.33 13.66 6.59
C GLU A 215 -8.31 12.27 5.94
N ARG A 216 -9.09 11.35 6.51
CA ARG A 216 -9.28 10.00 5.99
C ARG A 216 -10.49 9.97 5.07
N PHE A 217 -10.34 9.38 3.89
CA PHE A 217 -11.47 9.05 3.00
C PHE A 217 -11.56 7.53 2.78
N SER A 218 -12.74 7.06 2.36
CA SER A 218 -12.96 5.67 1.96
C SER A 218 -13.69 5.59 0.61
N LEU A 219 -13.16 4.75 -0.27
CA LEU A 219 -13.72 4.37 -1.56
C LEU A 219 -14.34 2.97 -1.49
N SER A 220 -14.16 2.25 -0.38
CA SER A 220 -14.56 0.86 -0.19
C SER A 220 -15.79 0.76 0.70
N THR A 221 -16.76 -0.05 0.29
CA THR A 221 -18.00 -0.28 1.07
C THR A 221 -17.76 -1.10 2.34
N LYS A 222 -16.61 -1.77 2.47
CA LYS A 222 -16.23 -2.57 3.65
C LYS A 222 -15.61 -1.75 4.77
N TRP A 223 -15.20 -0.50 4.49
CA TRP A 223 -14.41 0.29 5.43
C TRP A 223 -15.04 1.67 5.66
N LEU A 224 -15.62 1.86 6.84
CA LEU A 224 -16.06 3.16 7.33
C LEU A 224 -15.53 3.34 8.76
N VAL A 225 -14.51 4.18 8.91
CA VAL A 225 -13.84 4.43 10.19
C VAL A 225 -14.20 5.84 10.61
N GLU A 226 -15.19 5.95 11.49
CA GLU A 226 -15.70 7.22 12.01
C GLU A 226 -15.94 7.14 13.53
N PRO A 227 -15.83 8.26 14.26
CA PRO A 227 -16.14 8.29 15.68
C PRO A 227 -17.63 8.01 15.91
N ARG A 228 -17.93 6.99 16.74
CA ARG A 228 -19.28 6.72 17.25
C ARG A 228 -19.22 6.62 18.76
N CYS A 229 -19.62 7.69 19.44
CA CYS A 229 -19.58 7.77 20.89
C CYS A 229 -20.92 8.22 21.46
N LEU A 230 -21.20 7.77 22.69
CA LEU A 230 -22.32 8.21 23.51
C LEU A 230 -21.73 8.90 24.75
N VAL A 231 -22.24 10.08 25.10
CA VAL A 231 -21.87 10.78 26.34
C VAL A 231 -23.11 10.98 27.19
N ASP A 232 -23.14 10.31 28.35
CA ASP A 232 -24.24 10.41 29.30
C ASP A 232 -23.85 11.27 30.50
N SER A 233 -24.79 12.08 30.98
CA SER A 233 -24.60 12.82 32.24
C SER A 233 -24.67 11.87 33.44
N THR A 234 -23.78 12.02 34.42
CA THR A 234 -23.93 11.34 35.71
C THR A 234 -25.18 11.91 36.38
N LYS A 235 -26.20 11.07 36.59
CA LYS A 235 -27.42 11.45 37.33
C LYS A 235 -27.01 12.12 38.64
N ALA A 236 -27.37 13.40 38.79
CA ALA A 236 -27.21 14.12 40.06
C ALA A 236 -27.84 13.27 41.17
N LYS A 237 -27.05 12.88 42.18
CA LYS A 237 -27.58 12.29 43.41
C LYS A 237 -28.63 13.26 43.93
N LYS A 238 -29.92 12.93 43.76
CA LYS A 238 -31.00 13.61 44.45
C LYS A 238 -30.73 13.42 45.94
N HIS A 239 -30.19 14.45 46.60
CA HIS A 239 -30.21 14.54 48.04
C HIS A 239 -31.69 14.68 48.45
N ASN A 240 -32.36 13.55 48.67
CA ASN A 240 -33.66 13.55 49.33
C ASN A 240 -33.45 14.04 50.75
N ARG A 241 -33.75 15.33 50.99
CA ARG A 241 -34.09 15.82 52.33
C ARG A 241 -35.35 15.06 52.80
N PRO A 242 -35.41 14.53 54.02
CA PRO A 242 -36.62 13.93 54.53
C PRO A 242 -37.62 15.03 54.89
N SER A 243 -38.65 15.23 54.08
CA SER A 243 -39.83 15.99 54.49
C SER A 243 -40.89 15.00 54.95
N ASN A 244 -41.09 14.98 56.26
CA ASN A 244 -42.21 14.35 56.94
C ASN A 244 -43.56 14.88 56.41
N GLY A 245 -44.52 13.97 56.29
CA GLY A 245 -45.85 14.19 56.86
C GLY A 245 -46.99 14.64 55.93
N ASN A 246 -47.87 13.67 55.69
CA ASN A 246 -49.33 13.76 55.59
C ASN A 246 -50.00 14.26 54.29
N GLY A 247 -50.89 13.41 53.76
CA GLY A 247 -52.01 13.86 52.94
C GLY A 247 -52.49 12.86 51.89
N THR A 248 -53.32 11.91 52.31
CA THR A 248 -54.04 10.91 51.50
C THR A 248 -55.01 11.50 50.48
N GLY A 249 -55.11 10.89 49.28
CA GLY A 249 -56.21 11.12 48.33
C GLY A 249 -56.13 10.24 47.08
N LEU A 250 -57.05 9.27 46.98
CA LEU A 250 -57.18 8.21 45.95
C LEU A 250 -57.72 8.70 44.59
N LYS A 251 -57.23 8.10 43.47
CA LYS A 251 -57.99 7.30 42.45
C LYS A 251 -57.17 7.14 41.14
N MET A 252 -56.87 5.89 40.73
CA MET A 252 -57.43 5.14 39.57
C MET A 252 -57.15 5.82 38.21
N THR A 253 -56.48 5.24 37.20
CA THR A 253 -56.53 3.91 36.53
C THR A 253 -55.16 3.69 35.83
N SER A 254 -54.64 2.52 35.42
CA SER A 254 -55.19 1.41 34.63
C SER A 254 -54.30 0.14 34.69
N SER A 255 -54.97 -1.01 34.55
CA SER A 255 -54.53 -2.40 34.27
C SER A 255 -53.31 -2.52 33.34
N GLY A 256 -52.28 -3.37 33.59
CA GLY A 256 -52.28 -4.85 33.55
C GLY A 256 -52.11 -5.32 32.08
N HIS A 257 -51.20 -6.21 31.64
CA HIS A 257 -50.50 -7.31 32.30
C HIS A 257 -49.53 -7.97 31.26
N VAL A 258 -48.51 -8.74 31.72
CA VAL A 258 -47.94 -9.98 31.09
C VAL A 258 -46.88 -9.79 29.96
N ARG A 259 -45.70 -10.45 29.89
CA ARG A 259 -45.19 -11.73 30.44
C ARG A 259 -43.65 -11.74 30.45
N ASN A 260 -43.07 -12.39 31.46
CA ASN A 260 -41.68 -12.85 31.54
C ASN A 260 -41.56 -14.24 30.87
N SER A 261 -40.43 -14.56 30.25
CA SER A 261 -39.98 -15.95 30.07
C SER A 261 -38.46 -16.07 30.17
N LYS A 262 -38.03 -16.89 31.13
CA LYS A 262 -36.67 -17.44 31.29
C LYS A 262 -36.58 -18.77 30.54
N SER A 263 -35.42 -19.05 29.94
CA SER A 263 -34.88 -20.39 29.69
C SER A 263 -33.36 -20.24 29.47
N GLN A 264 -32.54 -20.59 30.46
CA GLN A 264 -31.72 -21.82 30.48
C GLN A 264 -30.66 -21.84 29.39
N SER A 265 -29.42 -21.51 29.77
CA SER A 265 -28.21 -21.83 28.99
C SER A 265 -27.49 -22.99 29.69
N ASP A 266 -27.50 -24.16 29.06
CA ASP A 266 -26.54 -25.22 29.37
C ASP A 266 -25.15 -24.82 28.85
N GLY A 267 -24.14 -25.19 29.63
CA GLY A 267 -22.76 -24.82 29.41
C GLY A 267 -22.07 -25.65 28.31
N ASP A 268 -21.11 -25.00 27.66
CA ASP A 268 -19.86 -25.63 27.23
C ASP A 268 -18.81 -24.52 27.06
N GLU A 269 -18.04 -24.27 28.13
CA GLU A 269 -16.84 -23.43 28.10
C GLU A 269 -15.73 -24.16 27.32
N LYS A 270 -15.60 -23.85 26.02
CA LYS A 270 -14.38 -24.20 25.26
C LYS A 270 -13.36 -23.07 25.42
N LYS A 271 -12.35 -23.31 26.26
CA LYS A 271 -11.13 -22.49 26.35
C LYS A 271 -10.44 -22.41 24.97
N PRO A 272 -10.02 -21.24 24.48
CA PRO A 272 -9.09 -21.17 23.36
C PRO A 272 -7.71 -21.62 23.86
N GLY A 273 -7.16 -22.67 23.24
CA GLY A 273 -5.78 -23.10 23.45
C GLY A 273 -4.78 -22.07 22.91
N PRO A 274 -3.51 -22.09 23.36
CA PRO A 274 -2.52 -21.11 22.97
C PRO A 274 -2.10 -21.34 21.51
N VAL A 275 -2.50 -20.43 20.63
CA VAL A 275 -2.00 -20.35 19.25
C VAL A 275 -1.09 -19.12 19.18
N MET A 276 0.20 -19.31 19.50
CA MET A 276 1.35 -18.50 19.06
C MET A 276 2.54 -18.76 19.99
N GLU A 277 3.33 -19.79 19.70
CA GLU A 277 4.63 -19.97 20.37
C GLU A 277 5.84 -19.73 19.44
N HIS A 278 5.60 -19.37 18.17
CA HIS A 278 6.68 -19.13 17.20
C HIS A 278 6.51 -17.85 16.37
N ALA A 279 6.08 -16.75 17.01
CA ALA A 279 6.32 -15.42 16.47
C ALA A 279 7.72 -14.97 16.90
N LEU A 280 8.59 -14.61 15.95
CA LEU A 280 9.97 -14.11 16.13
C LEU A 280 10.10 -12.85 17.01
N LEU A 281 8.99 -12.36 17.57
CA LEU A 281 8.90 -11.19 18.45
C LEU A 281 8.68 -11.55 19.92
N ASN A 282 8.56 -12.82 20.28
CA ASN A 282 8.56 -13.27 21.68
C ASN A 282 9.98 -13.59 22.19
N ASP A 283 10.99 -13.52 21.32
CA ASP A 283 12.35 -13.88 21.69
C ASP A 283 13.02 -12.71 22.42
N ALA A 284 13.25 -12.88 23.72
CA ALA A 284 13.76 -11.83 24.61
C ALA A 284 15.15 -11.30 24.19
N TRP A 285 15.88 -12.09 23.39
CA TRP A 285 17.16 -11.68 22.81
C TRP A 285 16.99 -10.64 21.70
N VAL A 286 16.02 -10.85 20.79
CA VAL A 286 15.73 -9.92 19.67
C VAL A 286 15.25 -8.57 20.21
N LEU A 287 14.42 -8.57 21.25
CA LEU A 287 13.95 -7.34 21.89
C LEU A 287 15.09 -6.55 22.56
N LYS A 288 16.07 -7.26 23.15
CA LYS A 288 17.26 -6.62 23.74
C LYS A 288 18.19 -6.02 22.69
N GLU A 289 18.34 -6.65 21.53
CA GLU A 289 19.18 -6.12 20.45
C GLU A 289 18.56 -4.89 19.80
N ILE A 290 17.23 -4.88 19.61
CA ILE A 290 16.49 -3.69 19.15
C ILE A 290 16.66 -2.55 20.15
N GLN A 291 16.52 -2.82 21.45
CA GLN A 291 16.68 -1.80 22.49
C GLN A 291 18.12 -1.26 22.57
N SER A 292 19.13 -2.14 22.45
CA SER A 292 20.55 -1.75 22.42
C SER A 292 20.89 -0.87 21.22
N THR A 293 20.24 -1.10 20.07
CA THR A 293 20.45 -0.31 18.85
C THR A 293 19.83 1.08 18.97
N LEU A 294 18.69 1.19 19.65
CA LEU A 294 17.99 2.47 19.88
C LEU A 294 18.63 3.32 20.99
N GLU A 295 19.29 2.70 21.97
CA GLU A 295 19.96 3.40 23.06
C GLU A 295 21.43 3.79 22.74
N GLY A 296 22.04 3.17 21.73
CA GLY A 296 23.43 3.41 21.30
C GLY A 296 23.71 4.81 20.74
N ASP A 297 22.69 5.50 20.23
CA ASP A 297 22.85 6.81 19.56
C ASP A 297 22.73 8.02 20.51
N ARG A 298 22.63 7.81 21.83
CA ARG A 298 22.37 8.89 22.80
C ARG A 298 23.54 9.31 23.68
N ARG A 299 24.78 8.88 23.41
CA ARG A 299 25.95 9.34 24.16
C ARG A 299 27.08 9.89 23.27
N SER A 300 27.25 11.20 23.40
CA SER A 300 28.50 11.96 23.26
C SER A 300 28.87 12.49 21.87
N TYR A 301 28.34 13.69 21.59
CA TYR A 301 29.08 14.70 20.83
C TYR A 301 30.35 15.05 21.62
N GLY A 302 31.53 14.70 21.10
CA GLY A 302 32.80 15.15 21.67
C GLY A 302 34.01 14.49 21.00
N ASN A 303 34.83 15.32 20.35
CA ASN A 303 36.16 15.08 19.78
C ASN A 303 36.27 14.27 18.47
N TRP A 304 36.23 15.01 17.37
CA TRP A 304 36.82 14.66 16.09
C TRP A 304 38.35 14.86 16.11
N HIS A 305 39.11 13.81 15.85
CA HIS A 305 40.48 13.89 15.34
C HIS A 305 40.59 13.04 14.07
N PRO A 306 41.05 13.58 12.92
CA PRO A 306 41.14 12.82 11.69
C PRO A 306 42.49 12.12 11.58
N HIS A 307 42.48 10.78 11.63
CA HIS A 307 43.61 10.00 11.14
C HIS A 307 43.57 9.90 9.61
N ARG A 308 44.65 10.36 8.98
CA ARG A 308 44.94 10.28 7.55
C ARG A 308 44.76 8.86 7.02
N VAL A 309 43.95 8.72 5.97
CA VAL A 309 44.06 7.63 5.00
C VAL A 309 44.76 8.19 3.77
N ALA A 310 45.94 7.66 3.47
CA ALA A 310 46.72 8.01 2.30
C ALA A 310 46.06 7.42 1.04
N VAL A 311 45.55 8.29 0.16
CA VAL A 311 45.14 7.93 -1.20
C VAL A 311 46.31 8.25 -2.13
N GLY A 312 46.97 7.21 -2.62
CA GLY A 312 47.99 7.32 -3.64
C GLY A 312 47.37 7.47 -5.03
N CYS A 313 47.33 8.70 -5.54
CA CYS A 313 47.20 8.98 -6.96
C CYS A 313 48.51 9.63 -7.46
N ARG A 314 49.34 8.87 -8.17
CA ARG A 314 50.47 9.41 -8.92
C ARG A 314 49.93 9.97 -10.25
N LEU A 315 50.01 11.28 -10.41
CA LEU A 315 49.96 11.96 -11.70
C LEU A 315 51.42 12.14 -12.16
N SER A 316 51.70 11.67 -13.38
CA SER A 316 52.97 11.86 -14.08
C SER A 316 52.71 12.85 -15.21
N ASN A 317 53.24 14.07 -15.09
CA ASN A 317 53.55 14.95 -16.22
C ASN A 317 55.04 15.29 -16.10
N GLY A 318 55.76 15.13 -17.21
CA GLY A 318 57.22 15.20 -17.28
C GLY A 318 57.79 16.60 -17.40
N GLU A 319 59.12 16.67 -17.37
CA GLU A 319 59.98 17.24 -18.42
C GLU A 319 61.47 17.16 -18.01
N ALA A 320 62.32 17.23 -19.04
CA ALA A 320 63.76 17.58 -19.08
C ALA A 320 64.79 16.44 -19.24
N GLU A 321 65.50 16.58 -20.37
CA GLU A 321 66.65 15.85 -20.96
C GLU A 321 66.43 14.46 -21.58
#